data_AF-A0A5A7N5K5-F1
#
_entry.id   AF-A0A5A7N5K5-F1
#
_cell.length_a   1.000
_cell.length_b   1.000
_cell.length_c   1.000
_cell.angle_alpha   90.00
_cell.angle_beta   90.00
_cell.angle_gamma   90.00
#
_symmetry.space_group_name_H-M   'P 1'
#
loop_
_entity.id
_entity.type
_entity.pdbx_description
1 polymer ?
#
loop_
_entity_poly.entity_id
_entity_poly.type
_entity_poly.pdbx_seq_one_letter_code
_entity_poly.pdbx_strand_id
1 'polypeptide(L)'
;MSAPEDQDDLMTKDPERAQSEHGGEDQSQSKASEIAQDLNYGMDIHLQPDFVRSVIEAVHAEDRELARSLVAEQHVADIADLFEVLPPEERRTLAVLVADSLDPIFLSELEGAAFDDVIRVISPQVIADAVQQLDTDDAVYILEDLDADAQHQVLHALTREDRMALEEGLAFPEDSAGRLMQRDLVAVPEFWSVGQTIDYLRAHDDHEQPRDFYELIVIDPTYRPIGTVPLSRLLGCQRPVRIRDVMTPEPHIVSVSTDQEEVARQFAKYHLISAGVVNEHGRLVGVITVDDIVGVIEDEASEDILALAGVSEGDVNNSIRDVTRTRFIWLFVNMGTAILASMVIGLFEATLETMVALAVLMPIVARWGAMPGPRRWPWRCGLWPPRNFRQPMPCASSIRN
;
A
#
# COMPACT_ATOMS: atom_id res chain seq x y z
N MET A 1 38.17 -11.91 89.06
CA MET A 1 39.25 -12.72 89.67
C MET A 1 39.39 -13.97 88.81
N SER A 2 40.63 -14.23 88.38
CA SER A 2 41.09 -15.47 87.71
C SER A 2 40.79 -15.61 86.20
N ALA A 3 41.76 -15.14 85.41
CA ALA A 3 42.29 -15.84 84.22
C ALA A 3 43.11 -17.09 84.69
N PRO A 4 43.70 -17.99 83.85
CA PRO A 4 44.25 -17.68 82.51
C PRO A 4 44.24 -18.81 81.44
N GLU A 5 44.75 -18.41 80.25
CA GLU A 5 45.63 -19.11 79.26
C GLU A 5 45.19 -20.49 78.70
N ASP A 6 45.28 -20.75 77.38
CA ASP A 6 46.54 -20.74 76.62
C ASP A 6 46.39 -20.48 75.09
N GLN A 7 47.49 -20.01 74.50
CA GLN A 7 47.69 -19.53 73.13
C GLN A 7 48.04 -20.65 72.13
N ASP A 8 47.70 -20.49 70.84
CA ASP A 8 48.69 -20.26 69.75
C ASP A 8 48.04 -20.20 68.34
N ASP A 9 48.06 -18.98 67.79
CA ASP A 9 48.47 -18.55 66.44
C ASP A 9 48.54 -19.57 65.26
N LEU A 10 47.82 -19.29 64.15
CA LEU A 10 48.38 -18.68 62.92
C LEU A 10 47.36 -18.65 61.75
N MET A 11 47.39 -17.53 61.02
CA MET A 11 47.13 -17.36 59.57
C MET A 11 45.69 -17.24 59.00
N THR A 12 45.38 -15.97 58.71
CA THR A 12 44.91 -15.41 57.42
C THR A 12 43.63 -15.94 56.77
N LYS A 13 42.66 -15.03 56.74
CA LYS A 13 41.46 -15.03 55.89
C LYS A 13 41.82 -15.06 54.40
N ASP A 14 41.11 -15.88 53.65
CA ASP A 14 40.56 -15.57 52.31
C ASP A 14 39.52 -16.64 51.93
N PRO A 15 38.23 -16.31 51.71
CA PRO A 15 37.31 -17.21 51.04
C PRO A 15 37.10 -16.73 49.60
N GLU A 16 38.04 -17.08 48.72
CA GLU A 16 37.85 -17.01 47.27
C GLU A 16 37.63 -18.44 46.76
N ARG A 17 36.37 -18.83 46.58
CA ARG A 17 35.85 -19.88 45.67
C ARG A 17 34.44 -20.30 46.07
N ALA A 18 33.44 -19.61 45.51
CA ALA A 18 32.12 -20.18 45.18
C ALA A 18 31.21 -19.10 44.54
N GLN A 19 31.67 -18.40 43.50
CA GLN A 19 30.79 -17.55 42.68
C GLN A 19 31.31 -17.49 41.24
N SER A 20 31.01 -18.52 40.44
CA SER A 20 31.00 -18.42 38.97
C SER A 20 30.26 -19.63 38.43
N GLU A 21 28.97 -19.48 38.15
CA GLU A 21 28.13 -20.27 37.22
C GLU A 21 26.67 -20.13 37.65
N HIS A 22 26.08 -18.93 37.47
CA HIS A 22 24.62 -18.71 37.36
C HIS A 22 24.38 -17.23 36.99
N GLY A 23 24.76 -16.86 35.77
CA GLY A 23 24.56 -15.49 35.26
C GLY A 23 24.40 -15.39 33.74
N GLY A 24 24.31 -16.52 33.03
CA GLY A 24 24.27 -16.55 31.56
C GLY A 24 22.88 -16.75 30.95
N GLU A 25 21.93 -17.33 31.68
CA GLU A 25 20.61 -17.70 31.13
C GLU A 25 19.61 -16.53 31.23
N ASP A 26 19.64 -15.76 32.32
CA ASP A 26 18.70 -14.66 32.57
C ASP A 26 18.95 -13.45 31.62
N GLN A 27 20.21 -13.21 31.25
CA GLN A 27 20.57 -12.18 30.28
C GLN A 27 20.30 -12.59 28.83
N SER A 28 20.31 -13.89 28.50
CA SER A 28 19.93 -14.37 27.16
C SER A 28 18.42 -14.35 26.95
N GLN A 29 17.62 -14.64 27.98
CA GLN A 29 16.17 -14.54 27.91
C GLN A 29 15.70 -13.07 27.88
N SER A 30 16.34 -12.19 28.65
CA SER A 30 16.08 -10.74 28.60
C SER A 30 16.46 -10.13 27.25
N LYS A 31 17.60 -10.50 26.66
CA LYS A 31 17.98 -10.05 25.30
C LYS A 31 17.14 -10.68 24.20
N ALA A 32 16.75 -11.95 24.32
CA ALA A 32 15.85 -12.58 23.36
C ALA A 32 14.45 -11.94 23.40
N SER A 33 13.99 -11.53 24.60
CA SER A 33 12.76 -10.76 24.78
C SER A 33 12.87 -9.34 24.23
N GLU A 34 14.01 -8.65 24.40
CA GLU A 34 14.25 -7.32 23.81
C GLU A 34 14.42 -7.40 22.28
N ILE A 35 15.06 -8.44 21.75
CA ILE A 35 15.20 -8.67 20.30
C ILE A 35 13.86 -9.08 19.68
N ALA A 36 13.01 -9.81 20.40
CA ALA A 36 11.64 -10.11 19.97
C ALA A 36 10.74 -8.86 20.01
N GLN A 37 11.00 -7.92 20.93
CA GLN A 37 10.30 -6.64 20.99
C GLN A 37 10.74 -5.67 19.88
N ASP A 38 12.02 -5.69 19.46
CA ASP A 38 12.54 -4.86 18.36
C ASP A 38 12.14 -5.37 16.96
N LEU A 39 11.79 -6.66 16.81
CA LEU A 39 11.21 -7.22 15.58
C LEU A 39 9.70 -6.96 15.44
N ASN A 40 9.05 -6.41 16.48
CA ASN A 40 7.62 -6.13 16.52
C ASN A 40 7.25 -4.78 15.87
N TYR A 41 8.21 -4.08 15.27
CA TYR A 41 8.00 -2.76 14.65
C TYR A 41 7.53 -2.86 13.18
N GLY A 42 6.97 -4.01 12.77
CA GLY A 42 6.53 -4.22 11.39
C GLY A 42 5.46 -5.29 11.20
N MET A 43 4.83 -5.77 12.28
CA MET A 43 3.52 -6.42 12.16
C MET A 43 2.48 -5.42 12.66
N ASP A 44 1.38 -5.28 11.93
CA ASP A 44 0.21 -4.56 12.39
C ASP A 44 -0.13 -4.98 13.81
N ILE A 45 -0.56 -4.00 14.61
CA ILE A 45 -0.80 -4.14 16.05
C ILE A 45 -1.71 -5.38 16.36
N HIS A 46 -2.46 -5.84 15.37
CA HIS A 46 -3.45 -6.91 15.38
C HIS A 46 -2.91 -8.33 15.07
N LEU A 47 -1.74 -8.49 14.41
CA LEU A 47 -1.16 -9.81 14.10
C LEU A 47 -0.08 -10.25 15.10
N GLN A 48 -0.40 -10.21 16.40
CA GLN A 48 0.52 -10.73 17.41
C GLN A 48 0.80 -12.23 17.17
N PRO A 49 2.05 -12.72 17.38
CA PRO A 49 2.40 -14.12 17.14
C PRO A 49 1.50 -15.14 17.86
N ASP A 50 0.99 -14.77 19.04
CA ASP A 50 0.07 -15.60 19.82
C ASP A 50 -1.29 -15.76 19.14
N PHE A 51 -1.78 -14.72 18.45
CA PHE A 51 -3.01 -14.76 17.67
C PHE A 51 -2.84 -15.67 16.46
N VAL A 52 -1.79 -15.47 15.65
CA VAL A 52 -1.51 -16.32 14.48
C VAL A 52 -1.39 -17.79 14.89
N ARG A 53 -0.71 -18.08 16.02
CA ARG A 53 -0.64 -19.44 16.56
C ARG A 53 -2.03 -19.99 16.91
N SER A 54 -2.90 -19.20 17.52
CA SER A 54 -4.27 -19.63 17.86
C SER A 54 -5.10 -19.96 16.61
N VAL A 55 -4.92 -19.19 15.53
CA VAL A 55 -5.56 -19.47 14.24
C VAL A 55 -5.03 -20.78 13.65
N ILE A 56 -3.70 -20.99 13.65
CA ILE A 56 -3.09 -22.23 13.15
C ILE A 56 -3.59 -23.44 13.97
N GLU A 57 -3.67 -23.32 15.30
CA GLU A 57 -4.21 -24.37 16.17
C GLU A 57 -5.67 -24.68 15.83
N ALA A 58 -6.50 -23.67 15.57
CA ALA A 58 -7.88 -23.83 15.13
C ALA A 58 -7.98 -24.57 13.79
N VAL A 59 -7.14 -24.18 12.83
CA VAL A 59 -7.07 -24.77 11.49
C VAL A 59 -6.62 -26.23 11.56
N HIS A 60 -5.58 -26.55 12.33
CA HIS A 60 -5.10 -27.92 12.53
C HIS A 60 -6.11 -28.80 13.27
N ALA A 61 -6.93 -28.21 14.14
CA ALA A 61 -8.02 -28.90 14.80
C ALA A 61 -9.29 -29.04 13.94
N GLU A 62 -9.31 -28.43 12.73
CA GLU A 62 -10.49 -28.28 11.87
C GLU A 62 -11.71 -27.67 12.60
N ASP A 63 -11.44 -26.83 13.60
CA ASP A 63 -12.49 -26.20 14.42
C ASP A 63 -13.07 -24.97 13.69
N ARG A 64 -14.10 -25.22 12.88
CA ARG A 64 -14.79 -24.20 12.08
C ARG A 64 -15.39 -23.09 12.94
N GLU A 65 -15.90 -23.40 14.14
CA GLU A 65 -16.53 -22.38 15.00
C GLU A 65 -15.47 -21.45 15.58
N LEU A 66 -14.36 -22.01 16.08
CA LEU A 66 -13.28 -21.24 16.66
C LEU A 66 -12.58 -20.38 15.59
N ALA A 67 -12.24 -20.97 14.43
CA ALA A 67 -11.63 -20.24 13.32
C ALA A 67 -12.50 -19.05 12.87
N ARG A 68 -13.82 -19.27 12.72
CA ARG A 68 -14.77 -18.19 12.37
C ARG A 68 -14.83 -17.11 13.42
N SER A 69 -14.86 -17.46 14.70
CA SER A 69 -14.92 -16.48 15.78
C SER A 69 -13.68 -15.58 15.83
N LEU A 70 -12.49 -16.16 15.57
CA LEU A 70 -11.24 -15.41 15.56
C LEU A 70 -11.18 -14.44 14.38
N VAL A 71 -11.62 -14.87 13.20
CA VAL A 71 -11.62 -14.06 11.97
C VAL A 71 -12.71 -12.99 12.01
N ALA A 72 -13.92 -13.31 12.48
CA ALA A 72 -15.06 -12.37 12.48
C ALA A 72 -14.87 -11.16 13.41
N GLU A 73 -13.92 -11.20 14.34
CA GLU A 73 -13.57 -10.07 15.21
C GLU A 73 -12.53 -9.11 14.60
N GLN A 74 -11.89 -9.50 13.49
CA GLN A 74 -10.84 -8.69 12.84
C GLN A 74 -11.38 -7.82 11.72
N HIS A 75 -10.62 -6.79 11.36
CA HIS A 75 -10.88 -5.98 10.17
C HIS A 75 -10.49 -6.76 8.90
N VAL A 76 -11.10 -6.42 7.76
CA VAL A 76 -10.85 -7.10 6.48
C VAL A 76 -9.36 -7.10 6.10
N ALA A 77 -8.71 -5.94 6.19
CA ALA A 77 -7.26 -5.79 6.00
C ALA A 77 -6.42 -6.73 6.89
N ASP A 78 -6.71 -6.81 8.21
CA ASP A 78 -5.98 -7.70 9.12
C ASP A 78 -6.17 -9.18 8.76
N ILE A 79 -7.33 -9.53 8.19
CA ILE A 79 -7.60 -10.87 7.68
C ILE A 79 -6.78 -11.12 6.41
N ALA A 80 -6.67 -10.16 5.49
CA ALA A 80 -5.82 -10.27 4.31
C ALA A 80 -4.36 -10.52 4.71
N ASP A 81 -3.81 -9.70 5.60
CA ASP A 81 -2.45 -9.84 6.14
C ASP A 81 -2.24 -11.20 6.82
N LEU A 82 -3.23 -11.69 7.58
CA LEU A 82 -3.19 -13.02 8.18
C LEU A 82 -3.03 -14.10 7.11
N PHE A 83 -3.78 -14.01 6.01
CA PHE A 83 -3.68 -14.95 4.91
C PHE A 83 -2.31 -14.88 4.24
N GLU A 84 -1.72 -13.69 4.07
CA GLU A 84 -0.38 -13.54 3.51
C GLU A 84 0.71 -14.20 4.36
N VAL A 85 0.64 -14.04 5.68
CA VAL A 85 1.62 -14.59 6.63
C VAL A 85 1.48 -16.11 6.79
N LEU A 86 0.26 -16.65 6.63
CA LEU A 86 0.02 -18.08 6.80
C LEU A 86 0.70 -18.93 5.72
N PRO A 87 1.23 -20.11 6.07
CA PRO A 87 1.75 -21.03 5.07
C PRO A 87 0.62 -21.55 4.16
N PRO A 88 0.93 -21.99 2.92
CA PRO A 88 -0.07 -22.29 1.89
C PRO A 88 -1.12 -23.35 2.29
N GLU A 89 -0.74 -24.37 3.06
CA GLU A 89 -1.67 -25.44 3.48
C GLU A 89 -2.67 -24.96 4.52
N GLU A 90 -2.19 -24.22 5.53
CA GLU A 90 -3.02 -23.60 6.56
C GLU A 90 -3.94 -22.54 5.95
N ARG A 91 -3.42 -21.71 5.02
CA ARG A 91 -4.18 -20.69 4.29
C ARG A 91 -5.36 -21.29 3.53
N ARG A 92 -5.12 -22.35 2.75
CA ARG A 92 -6.16 -23.07 2.00
C ARG A 92 -7.21 -23.67 2.92
N THR A 93 -6.78 -24.24 4.04
CA THR A 93 -7.69 -24.85 5.01
C THR A 93 -8.54 -23.79 5.71
N LEU A 94 -7.93 -22.67 6.11
CA LEU A 94 -8.63 -21.52 6.69
C LEU A 94 -9.68 -20.99 5.72
N ALA A 95 -9.32 -20.76 4.45
CA ALA A 95 -10.25 -20.30 3.41
C ALA A 95 -11.53 -21.14 3.37
N VAL A 96 -11.42 -22.47 3.39
CA VAL A 96 -12.58 -23.39 3.40
C VAL A 96 -13.42 -23.27 4.67
N LEU A 97 -12.76 -23.10 5.82
CA LEU A 97 -13.43 -23.00 7.11
C LEU A 97 -14.25 -21.70 7.23
N VAL A 98 -13.73 -20.60 6.68
CA VAL A 98 -14.32 -19.26 6.83
C VAL A 98 -15.00 -18.71 5.57
N ALA A 99 -14.97 -19.40 4.42
CA ALA A 99 -15.51 -18.91 3.14
C ALA A 99 -16.92 -18.28 3.24
N ASP A 100 -17.85 -18.91 3.95
CA ASP A 100 -19.24 -18.40 4.04
C ASP A 100 -19.42 -17.22 5.01
N SER A 101 -18.38 -16.83 5.74
CA SER A 101 -18.42 -15.81 6.80
C SER A 101 -17.52 -14.61 6.53
N LEU A 102 -16.73 -14.64 5.46
CA LEU A 102 -15.88 -13.53 5.07
C LEU A 102 -16.71 -12.45 4.39
N ASP A 103 -16.34 -11.19 4.64
CA ASP A 103 -16.84 -10.06 3.88
C ASP A 103 -16.39 -10.23 2.41
N PRO A 104 -17.26 -10.03 1.41
CA PRO A 104 -16.85 -10.02 0.01
C PRO A 104 -15.63 -9.14 -0.30
N ILE A 105 -15.46 -8.01 0.40
CA ILE A 105 -14.34 -7.06 0.22
C ILE A 105 -13.01 -7.74 0.53
N PHE A 106 -12.99 -8.78 1.36
CA PHE A 106 -11.77 -9.54 1.62
C PHE A 106 -11.08 -10.06 0.36
N LEU A 107 -11.84 -10.39 -0.70
CA LEU A 107 -11.24 -10.90 -1.92
C LEU A 107 -10.49 -9.83 -2.72
N SER A 108 -10.88 -8.55 -2.64
CA SER A 108 -10.17 -7.45 -3.31
C SER A 108 -8.92 -7.02 -2.56
N GLU A 109 -8.84 -7.27 -1.25
CA GLU A 109 -7.67 -6.97 -0.41
C GLU A 109 -6.56 -8.04 -0.48
N LEU A 110 -6.78 -9.15 -1.17
CA LEU A 110 -5.80 -10.23 -1.26
C LEU A 110 -4.91 -10.05 -2.49
N GLU A 111 -3.60 -10.12 -2.29
CA GLU A 111 -2.64 -10.03 -3.38
C GLU A 111 -1.84 -11.33 -3.62
N GLY A 112 -1.37 -11.48 -4.87
CA GLY A 112 -0.37 -12.47 -5.28
C GLY A 112 -0.69 -13.91 -4.87
N ALA A 113 0.23 -14.54 -4.13
CA ALA A 113 0.12 -15.95 -3.77
C ALA A 113 -1.05 -16.25 -2.81
N ALA A 114 -1.48 -15.26 -2.00
CA ALA A 114 -2.57 -15.45 -1.07
C ALA A 114 -3.91 -15.55 -1.81
N PHE A 115 -4.16 -14.64 -2.76
CA PHE A 115 -5.31 -14.67 -3.66
C PHE A 115 -5.39 -16.00 -4.43
N ASP A 116 -4.27 -16.39 -5.07
CA ASP A 116 -4.14 -17.63 -5.85
C ASP A 116 -4.55 -18.88 -5.05
N ASP A 117 -4.09 -18.98 -3.79
CA ASP A 117 -4.38 -20.12 -2.93
C ASP A 117 -5.85 -20.15 -2.50
N VAL A 118 -6.46 -18.99 -2.27
CA VAL A 118 -7.85 -18.85 -1.83
C VAL A 118 -8.81 -19.19 -2.97
N ILE A 119 -8.63 -18.59 -4.15
CA ILE A 119 -9.48 -18.81 -5.33
C ILE A 119 -9.47 -20.27 -5.79
N ARG A 120 -8.36 -20.99 -5.64
CA ARG A 120 -8.26 -22.42 -6.03
C ARG A 120 -9.15 -23.33 -5.19
N VAL A 121 -9.51 -22.94 -3.98
CA VAL A 121 -10.22 -23.79 -3.03
C VAL A 121 -11.66 -23.32 -2.81
N ILE A 122 -11.94 -22.04 -3.02
CA ILE A 122 -13.29 -21.50 -3.01
C ILE A 122 -14.00 -21.83 -4.33
N SER A 123 -15.29 -22.18 -4.25
CA SER A 123 -16.07 -22.49 -5.46
C SER A 123 -16.39 -21.22 -6.27
N PRO A 124 -16.46 -21.30 -7.61
CA PRO A 124 -16.83 -20.16 -8.46
C PRO A 124 -18.18 -19.51 -8.10
N GLN A 125 -19.13 -20.28 -7.56
CA GLN A 125 -20.41 -19.73 -7.09
C GLN A 125 -20.24 -18.77 -5.90
N VAL A 126 -19.36 -19.09 -4.96
CA VAL A 126 -19.10 -18.20 -3.80
C VAL A 126 -18.44 -16.92 -4.27
N ILE A 127 -17.51 -17.00 -5.23
CA ILE A 127 -16.88 -15.82 -5.84
C ILE A 127 -17.94 -14.97 -6.57
N ALA A 128 -18.85 -15.60 -7.31
CA ALA A 128 -19.93 -14.89 -8.00
C ALA A 128 -20.92 -14.23 -7.03
N ASP A 129 -21.21 -14.86 -5.89
CA ASP A 129 -22.05 -14.27 -4.85
C ASP A 129 -21.34 -13.11 -4.13
N ALA A 130 -20.02 -13.18 -3.99
CA ALA A 130 -19.19 -12.10 -3.44
C ALA A 130 -19.14 -10.90 -4.41
N VAL A 131 -18.81 -11.14 -5.68
CA VAL A 131 -18.72 -10.12 -6.74
C VAL A 131 -20.04 -9.34 -6.92
N GLN A 132 -21.20 -9.97 -6.72
CA GLN A 132 -22.50 -9.27 -6.76
C GLN A 132 -22.72 -8.28 -5.62
N GLN A 133 -21.96 -8.40 -4.54
CA GLN A 133 -22.07 -7.54 -3.37
C GLN A 133 -20.98 -6.47 -3.34
N LEU A 134 -20.03 -6.52 -4.26
CA LEU A 134 -18.92 -5.58 -4.36
C LEU A 134 -19.26 -4.42 -5.27
N ASP A 135 -18.51 -3.34 -5.09
CA ASP A 135 -18.51 -2.23 -6.01
C ASP A 135 -17.88 -2.67 -7.35
N THR A 136 -18.23 -1.98 -8.43
CA THR A 136 -17.93 -2.43 -9.79
C THR A 136 -16.43 -2.54 -10.07
N ASP A 137 -15.64 -1.61 -9.54
CA ASP A 137 -14.18 -1.56 -9.59
C ASP A 137 -13.53 -2.72 -8.85
N ASP A 138 -13.90 -2.97 -7.58
CA ASP A 138 -13.45 -4.12 -6.80
C ASP A 138 -13.74 -5.45 -7.52
N ALA A 139 -14.95 -5.57 -8.06
CA ALA A 139 -15.38 -6.73 -8.82
C ALA A 139 -14.55 -6.94 -10.09
N VAL A 140 -14.22 -5.86 -10.80
CA VAL A 140 -13.36 -5.90 -11.99
C VAL A 140 -11.94 -6.34 -11.60
N TYR A 141 -11.39 -5.79 -10.52
CA TYR A 141 -10.07 -6.15 -10.00
C TYR A 141 -9.95 -7.65 -9.72
N ILE A 142 -10.90 -8.22 -8.95
CA ILE A 142 -10.91 -9.66 -8.67
C ILE A 142 -11.00 -10.48 -9.96
N LEU A 143 -11.82 -10.07 -10.92
CA LEU A 143 -12.02 -10.81 -12.16
C LEU A 143 -10.80 -10.82 -13.09
N GLU A 144 -9.88 -9.87 -12.95
CA GLU A 144 -8.67 -9.76 -13.77
C GLU A 144 -7.62 -10.79 -13.39
N ASP A 145 -7.51 -11.07 -12.11
CA ASP A 145 -6.58 -12.06 -11.58
C ASP A 145 -7.08 -13.50 -11.71
N LEU A 146 -8.34 -13.70 -12.11
CA LEU A 146 -8.88 -15.02 -12.41
C LEU A 146 -8.36 -15.57 -13.73
N ASP A 147 -8.13 -16.88 -13.77
CA ASP A 147 -7.92 -17.57 -15.04
C ASP A 147 -9.19 -17.53 -15.91
N ALA A 148 -9.00 -17.56 -17.23
CA ALA A 148 -10.09 -17.38 -18.19
C ALA A 148 -11.27 -18.37 -18.00
N ASP A 149 -11.01 -19.60 -17.53
CA ASP A 149 -12.07 -20.58 -17.29
C ASP A 149 -12.86 -20.25 -16.01
N ALA A 150 -12.20 -19.81 -14.94
CA ALA A 150 -12.85 -19.35 -13.71
C ALA A 150 -13.63 -18.04 -13.94
N GLN A 151 -13.01 -17.06 -14.60
CA GLN A 151 -13.64 -15.78 -14.96
C GLN A 151 -14.94 -15.99 -15.72
N HIS A 152 -14.93 -16.86 -16.75
CA HIS A 152 -16.14 -17.16 -17.53
C HIS A 152 -17.22 -17.87 -16.70
N GLN A 153 -16.85 -18.72 -15.74
CA GLN A 153 -17.81 -19.37 -14.84
C GLN A 153 -18.47 -18.38 -13.88
N VAL A 154 -17.69 -17.46 -13.32
CA VAL A 154 -18.18 -16.39 -12.43
C VAL A 154 -19.14 -15.49 -13.20
N LEU A 155 -18.74 -14.96 -14.36
CA LEU A 155 -19.59 -14.09 -15.20
C LEU A 155 -20.90 -14.79 -15.62
N HIS A 156 -20.89 -16.11 -15.85
CA HIS A 156 -22.09 -16.85 -16.19
C HIS A 156 -23.09 -17.03 -15.03
N ALA A 157 -22.62 -16.93 -13.79
CA ALA A 157 -23.46 -17.02 -12.60
C ALA A 157 -24.16 -15.69 -12.27
N LEU A 158 -23.63 -14.57 -12.77
CA LEU A 158 -24.18 -13.23 -12.55
C LEU A 158 -25.48 -12.96 -13.32
N THR A 159 -26.22 -11.94 -12.88
CA THR A 159 -27.34 -11.42 -13.65
C THR A 159 -26.84 -10.80 -14.97
N ARG A 160 -27.76 -10.60 -15.92
CA ARG A 160 -27.39 -10.00 -17.21
C ARG A 160 -26.90 -8.55 -17.05
N GLU A 161 -27.44 -7.83 -16.08
CA GLU A 161 -27.11 -6.42 -15.86
C GLU A 161 -25.71 -6.29 -15.29
N ASP A 162 -25.42 -6.98 -14.18
CA ASP A 162 -24.10 -6.99 -13.53
C ASP A 162 -23.03 -7.50 -14.48
N ARG A 163 -23.29 -8.60 -15.21
CA ARG A 163 -22.33 -9.12 -16.20
C ARG A 163 -22.00 -8.07 -17.26
N MET A 164 -22.99 -7.32 -17.76
CA MET A 164 -22.75 -6.30 -18.78
C MET A 164 -21.90 -5.15 -18.23
N ALA A 165 -22.13 -4.74 -16.98
CA ALA A 165 -21.32 -3.72 -16.31
C ALA A 165 -19.86 -4.17 -16.15
N LEU A 166 -19.64 -5.40 -15.69
CA LEU A 166 -18.29 -5.95 -15.50
C LEU A 166 -17.57 -6.22 -16.83
N GLU A 167 -18.27 -6.75 -17.84
CA GLU A 167 -17.70 -6.95 -19.19
C GLU A 167 -17.28 -5.61 -19.84
N GLU A 168 -18.05 -4.55 -19.62
CA GLU A 168 -17.67 -3.21 -20.09
C GLU A 168 -16.47 -2.68 -19.29
N GLY A 169 -16.37 -2.97 -17.99
CA GLY A 169 -15.20 -2.68 -17.16
C GLY A 169 -13.96 -3.35 -17.75
N LEU A 170 -14.03 -4.68 -17.91
CA LEU A 170 -13.04 -5.57 -18.54
C LEU A 170 -12.57 -5.13 -19.93
N ALA A 171 -13.39 -4.38 -20.66
CA ALA A 171 -13.08 -3.90 -22.00
C ALA A 171 -12.20 -2.64 -22.04
N PHE A 172 -12.05 -1.90 -20.94
CA PHE A 172 -11.13 -0.77 -20.86
C PHE A 172 -9.67 -1.26 -20.82
N PRO A 173 -8.68 -0.41 -21.18
CA PRO A 173 -7.28 -0.75 -20.93
C PRO A 173 -7.01 -0.97 -19.44
N GLU A 174 -6.12 -1.91 -19.09
CA GLU A 174 -5.71 -2.25 -17.71
C GLU A 174 -5.33 -0.97 -16.93
N ASP A 175 -4.35 -0.18 -17.38
CA ASP A 175 -3.87 0.98 -16.61
C ASP A 175 -4.66 2.28 -16.86
N SER A 176 -5.99 2.20 -16.96
CA SER A 176 -6.83 3.36 -17.34
C SER A 176 -7.87 3.77 -16.29
N ALA A 177 -8.28 5.04 -16.35
CA ALA A 177 -9.36 5.58 -15.53
C ALA A 177 -10.68 4.81 -15.69
N GLY A 178 -10.94 4.22 -16.87
CA GLY A 178 -12.13 3.40 -17.09
C GLY A 178 -12.06 2.03 -16.40
N ARG A 179 -10.85 1.55 -16.10
CA ARG A 179 -10.61 0.35 -15.30
C ARG A 179 -10.89 0.61 -13.81
N LEU A 180 -10.39 1.73 -13.32
CA LEU A 180 -10.42 2.14 -11.92
C LEU A 180 -11.74 2.79 -11.48
N MET A 181 -12.68 3.03 -12.39
CA MET A 181 -13.91 3.75 -12.02
C MET A 181 -14.97 2.81 -11.47
N GLN A 182 -15.55 3.20 -10.35
CA GLN A 182 -16.84 2.70 -9.91
C GLN A 182 -17.94 3.24 -10.85
N ARG A 183 -18.87 2.37 -11.26
CA ARG A 183 -20.03 2.75 -12.10
C ARG A 183 -21.18 3.27 -11.26
N ASP A 184 -21.34 2.72 -10.07
CA ASP A 184 -22.31 3.20 -9.10
C ASP A 184 -21.89 4.60 -8.69
N LEU A 185 -22.79 5.56 -8.85
CA LEU A 185 -22.49 6.96 -8.52
C LEU A 185 -23.77 7.72 -8.25
N VAL A 186 -23.63 8.79 -7.46
CA VAL A 186 -24.77 9.64 -7.12
C VAL A 186 -24.78 10.92 -7.95
N ALA A 187 -25.57 10.91 -9.03
CA ALA A 187 -25.77 12.05 -9.90
C ALA A 187 -27.11 12.76 -9.65
N VAL A 188 -27.09 14.08 -9.51
CA VAL A 188 -28.28 14.89 -9.22
C VAL A 188 -28.45 16.05 -10.19
N PRO A 189 -29.67 16.39 -10.62
CA PRO A 189 -29.88 17.51 -11.53
C PRO A 189 -29.82 18.86 -10.80
N GLU A 190 -29.29 19.88 -11.47
CA GLU A 190 -29.07 21.22 -10.88
C GLU A 190 -30.34 21.92 -10.35
N PHE A 191 -31.52 21.59 -10.91
CA PHE A 191 -32.78 22.26 -10.60
C PHE A 191 -33.47 21.69 -9.36
N TRP A 192 -32.98 20.58 -8.80
CA TRP A 192 -33.50 20.04 -7.54
C TRP A 192 -33.19 20.95 -6.36
N SER A 193 -34.03 20.84 -5.34
CA SER A 193 -33.75 21.39 -4.02
C SER A 193 -32.91 20.43 -3.19
N VAL A 194 -32.22 20.96 -2.18
CA VAL A 194 -31.49 20.17 -1.18
C VAL A 194 -32.42 19.16 -0.51
N GLY A 195 -33.66 19.55 -0.20
CA GLY A 195 -34.66 18.67 0.39
C GLY A 195 -35.01 17.49 -0.52
N GLN A 196 -35.29 17.75 -1.81
CA GLN A 196 -35.54 16.69 -2.79
C GLN A 196 -34.35 15.77 -2.97
N THR A 197 -33.14 16.33 -2.96
CA THR A 197 -31.90 15.57 -3.07
C THR A 197 -31.75 14.65 -1.87
N ILE A 198 -31.91 15.15 -0.65
CA ILE A 198 -31.85 14.32 0.57
C ILE A 198 -32.94 13.23 0.55
N ASP A 199 -34.15 13.55 0.08
CA ASP A 199 -35.23 12.58 -0.01
C ASP A 199 -34.93 11.51 -1.07
N TYR A 200 -34.31 11.88 -2.19
CA TYR A 200 -33.80 10.95 -3.20
C TYR A 200 -32.75 10.01 -2.61
N LEU A 201 -31.73 10.54 -1.91
CA LEU A 201 -30.69 9.74 -1.26
C LEU A 201 -31.26 8.75 -0.24
N ARG A 202 -32.37 9.09 0.43
CA ARG A 202 -33.02 8.23 1.44
C ARG A 202 -34.01 7.22 0.88
N ALA A 203 -34.46 7.39 -0.37
CA ALA A 203 -35.57 6.63 -0.92
C ALA A 203 -35.15 5.37 -1.66
N HIS A 204 -33.85 5.18 -1.92
CA HIS A 204 -33.35 4.04 -2.69
C HIS A 204 -32.88 2.93 -1.75
N ASP A 205 -33.13 1.70 -2.17
CA ASP A 205 -32.61 0.50 -1.52
C ASP A 205 -31.08 0.44 -1.70
N ASP A 206 -30.41 -0.24 -0.76
CA ASP A 206 -28.94 -0.33 -0.60
C ASP A 206 -28.16 -0.88 -1.83
N HIS A 207 -28.81 -1.13 -2.97
CA HIS A 207 -28.23 -1.78 -4.16
C HIS A 207 -28.13 -0.88 -5.41
N GLU A 208 -28.68 0.34 -5.40
CA GLU A 208 -28.64 1.25 -6.58
C GLU A 208 -27.74 2.49 -6.36
N GLN A 209 -27.14 2.62 -5.18
CA GLN A 209 -26.19 3.69 -4.85
C GLN A 209 -24.89 3.06 -4.33
N PRO A 210 -23.75 3.75 -4.51
CA PRO A 210 -22.50 3.38 -3.84
C PRO A 210 -22.71 3.20 -2.35
N ARG A 211 -22.06 2.20 -1.77
CA ARG A 211 -22.02 2.04 -0.31
C ARG A 211 -21.51 3.30 0.36
N ASP A 212 -20.41 3.84 -0.15
CA ASP A 212 -19.78 5.05 0.33
C ASP A 212 -19.64 6.09 -0.80
N PHE A 213 -20.03 7.33 -0.50
CA PHE A 213 -19.81 8.45 -1.42
C PHE A 213 -19.63 9.74 -0.62
N TYR A 214 -18.70 10.59 -1.04
CA TYR A 214 -18.32 11.80 -0.29
C TYR A 214 -18.83 13.09 -0.92
N GLU A 215 -19.15 13.05 -2.22
CA GLU A 215 -19.70 14.17 -2.97
C GLU A 215 -20.74 13.71 -3.99
N LEU A 216 -21.62 14.64 -4.35
CA LEU A 216 -22.63 14.47 -5.37
C LEU A 216 -22.14 15.12 -6.66
N ILE A 217 -22.29 14.44 -7.79
CA ILE A 217 -22.01 15.02 -9.10
C ILE A 217 -23.30 15.66 -9.63
N VAL A 218 -23.22 16.95 -9.94
CA VAL A 218 -24.34 17.70 -10.51
C VAL A 218 -24.30 17.58 -12.02
N ILE A 219 -25.40 17.09 -12.60
CA ILE A 219 -25.52 16.84 -14.04
C ILE A 219 -26.53 17.75 -14.73
N ASP A 220 -26.31 17.97 -16.02
CA ASP A 220 -27.27 18.60 -16.92
C ASP A 220 -28.25 17.57 -17.54
N PRO A 221 -29.29 18.00 -18.27
CA PRO A 221 -30.22 17.08 -18.94
C PRO A 221 -29.60 16.18 -20.02
N THR A 222 -28.36 16.45 -20.44
CA THR A 222 -27.59 15.61 -21.37
C THR A 222 -26.62 14.66 -20.66
N TYR A 223 -26.71 14.57 -19.32
CA TYR A 223 -25.88 13.73 -18.46
C TYR A 223 -24.40 14.15 -18.44
N ARG A 224 -24.13 15.45 -18.59
CA ARG A 224 -22.79 16.03 -18.46
C ARG A 224 -22.57 16.59 -17.07
N PRO A 225 -21.41 16.34 -16.44
CA PRO A 225 -21.10 16.91 -15.13
C PRO A 225 -20.84 18.41 -15.25
N ILE A 226 -21.57 19.21 -14.47
CA ILE A 226 -21.51 20.68 -14.46
C ILE A 226 -21.04 21.26 -13.12
N GLY A 227 -21.03 20.45 -12.05
CA GLY A 227 -20.53 20.82 -10.74
C GLY A 227 -20.50 19.64 -9.77
N THR A 228 -19.99 19.86 -8.57
CA THR A 228 -20.06 18.91 -7.45
C THR A 228 -20.60 19.57 -6.19
N VAL A 229 -21.18 18.76 -5.30
CA VAL A 229 -21.61 19.19 -3.96
C VAL A 229 -21.07 18.21 -2.92
N PRO A 230 -20.13 18.64 -2.05
CA PRO A 230 -19.71 17.83 -0.92
C PRO A 230 -20.88 17.55 0.02
N LEU A 231 -20.97 16.34 0.59
CA LEU A 231 -22.03 15.97 1.52
C LEU A 231 -22.12 16.90 2.73
N SER A 232 -20.96 17.29 3.27
CA SER A 232 -20.86 18.23 4.40
C SER A 232 -21.55 19.56 4.11
N ARG A 233 -21.46 20.04 2.86
CA ARG A 233 -22.11 21.28 2.41
C ARG A 233 -23.61 21.07 2.20
N LEU A 234 -24.01 19.95 1.60
CA LEU A 234 -25.42 19.62 1.39
C LEU A 234 -26.20 19.58 2.72
N LEU A 235 -25.63 18.89 3.72
CA LEU A 235 -26.25 18.72 5.05
C LEU A 235 -26.32 20.03 5.85
N GLY A 236 -25.40 20.96 5.60
CA GLY A 236 -25.42 22.29 6.21
C GLY A 236 -26.44 23.27 5.59
N CYS A 237 -27.01 22.93 4.43
CA CYS A 237 -27.92 23.82 3.68
C CYS A 237 -29.39 23.61 4.07
N GLN A 238 -30.18 24.68 3.95
CA GLN A 238 -31.63 24.58 4.16
C GLN A 238 -32.30 23.83 3.01
N ARG A 239 -33.25 22.95 3.34
CA ARG A 239 -34.00 22.12 2.37
C ARG A 239 -34.54 22.84 1.13
N PRO A 240 -35.11 24.06 1.17
CA PRO A 240 -35.66 24.71 -0.03
C PRO A 240 -34.61 25.32 -0.97
N VAL A 241 -33.34 25.37 -0.59
CA VAL A 241 -32.26 25.91 -1.44
C VAL A 241 -32.03 24.98 -2.63
N ARG A 242 -31.72 25.52 -3.81
CA ARG A 242 -31.47 24.73 -5.02
C ARG A 242 -30.03 24.20 -5.06
N ILE A 243 -29.84 23.03 -5.65
CA ILE A 243 -28.52 22.41 -5.86
C ILE A 243 -27.58 23.32 -6.64
N ARG A 244 -28.06 23.94 -7.73
CA ARG A 244 -27.27 24.91 -8.50
C ARG A 244 -26.69 26.07 -7.67
N ASP A 245 -27.36 26.46 -6.59
CA ASP A 245 -26.97 27.62 -5.78
C ASP A 245 -25.94 27.20 -4.71
N VAL A 246 -25.81 25.90 -4.43
CA VAL A 246 -24.87 25.34 -3.45
C VAL A 246 -23.71 24.61 -4.10
N MET A 247 -23.80 24.19 -5.36
CA MET A 247 -22.74 23.47 -6.05
C MET A 247 -21.48 24.30 -6.27
N THR A 248 -20.35 23.61 -6.31
CA THR A 248 -19.09 24.13 -6.85
C THR A 248 -19.11 23.89 -8.36
N PRO A 249 -19.10 24.94 -9.20
CA PRO A 249 -19.04 24.78 -10.65
C PRO A 249 -17.66 24.28 -11.08
N GLU A 250 -17.57 23.75 -12.31
CA GLU A 250 -16.32 23.23 -12.90
C GLU A 250 -15.73 22.05 -12.10
N PRO A 251 -16.41 20.88 -12.12
CA PRO A 251 -15.92 19.71 -11.42
C PRO A 251 -14.64 19.20 -12.08
N HIS A 252 -13.77 18.57 -11.29
CA HIS A 252 -12.63 17.85 -11.84
C HIS A 252 -13.16 16.60 -12.54
N ILE A 253 -12.85 16.49 -13.84
CA ILE A 253 -13.29 15.39 -14.69
C ILE A 253 -12.10 14.70 -15.33
N VAL A 254 -12.19 13.38 -15.43
CA VAL A 254 -11.17 12.51 -16.01
C VAL A 254 -11.77 11.79 -17.21
N SER A 255 -10.99 11.57 -18.28
CA SER A 255 -11.46 10.78 -19.42
C SER A 255 -11.31 9.30 -19.10
N VAL A 256 -12.24 8.45 -19.54
CA VAL A 256 -12.13 6.97 -19.41
C VAL A 256 -10.80 6.39 -19.93
N SER A 257 -10.19 7.07 -20.89
CA SER A 257 -8.92 6.63 -21.51
C SER A 257 -7.68 7.26 -20.88
N THR A 258 -7.84 8.05 -19.81
CA THR A 258 -6.70 8.66 -19.11
C THR A 258 -5.95 7.56 -18.38
N ASP A 259 -4.64 7.58 -18.49
CA ASP A 259 -3.72 6.68 -17.80
C ASP A 259 -3.81 6.86 -16.27
N GLN A 260 -3.77 5.76 -15.52
CA GLN A 260 -3.96 5.77 -14.07
C GLN A 260 -2.92 6.63 -13.33
N GLU A 261 -1.67 6.65 -13.79
CA GLU A 261 -0.60 7.46 -13.20
C GLU A 261 -0.94 8.95 -13.31
N GLU A 262 -1.53 9.38 -14.43
CA GLU A 262 -2.01 10.74 -14.59
C GLU A 262 -3.21 11.06 -13.71
N VAL A 263 -4.12 10.10 -13.50
CA VAL A 263 -5.23 10.25 -12.55
C VAL A 263 -4.68 10.44 -11.13
N ALA A 264 -3.79 9.56 -10.69
CA ALA A 264 -3.13 9.61 -9.39
C ALA A 264 -2.41 10.96 -9.17
N ARG A 265 -1.68 11.45 -10.17
CA ARG A 265 -1.06 12.79 -10.14
C ARG A 265 -2.08 13.91 -9.96
N GLN A 266 -3.25 13.83 -10.60
CA GLN A 266 -4.30 14.84 -10.44
C GLN A 266 -4.91 14.80 -9.04
N PHE A 267 -5.23 13.62 -8.53
CA PHE A 267 -5.73 13.44 -7.16
C PHE A 267 -4.77 14.01 -6.12
N ALA A 268 -3.49 13.64 -6.21
CA ALA A 268 -2.45 14.13 -5.30
C ALA A 268 -2.26 15.66 -5.41
N LYS A 269 -2.26 16.22 -6.63
CA LYS A 269 -2.03 17.65 -6.87
C LYS A 269 -3.18 18.52 -6.38
N TYR A 270 -4.42 18.09 -6.62
CA TYR A 270 -5.62 18.85 -6.32
C TYR A 270 -6.29 18.44 -5.01
N HIS A 271 -5.75 17.45 -4.30
CA HIS A 271 -6.29 16.88 -3.06
C HIS A 271 -7.75 16.45 -3.25
N LEU A 272 -8.00 15.73 -4.35
CA LEU A 272 -9.33 15.25 -4.68
C LEU A 272 -9.68 14.07 -3.77
N ILE A 273 -10.94 14.02 -3.34
CA ILE A 273 -11.51 12.87 -2.64
C ILE A 273 -12.18 11.93 -3.66
N SER A 274 -12.70 12.50 -4.74
CA SER A 274 -13.22 11.76 -5.88
C SER A 274 -13.18 12.64 -7.13
N ALA A 275 -13.36 12.01 -8.30
CA ALA A 275 -13.43 12.68 -9.58
C ALA A 275 -14.42 11.97 -10.51
N GLY A 276 -15.22 12.74 -11.24
CA GLY A 276 -16.15 12.17 -12.22
C GLY A 276 -15.43 11.73 -13.49
N VAL A 277 -15.73 10.52 -13.96
CA VAL A 277 -15.17 9.98 -15.21
C VAL A 277 -16.15 10.18 -16.36
N VAL A 278 -15.65 10.71 -17.47
CA VAL A 278 -16.45 11.01 -18.66
C VAL A 278 -15.99 10.22 -19.88
N ASN A 279 -16.95 9.85 -20.72
CA ASN A 279 -16.66 9.29 -22.03
C ASN A 279 -16.28 10.37 -23.07
N GLU A 280 -15.95 9.95 -24.29
CA GLU A 280 -15.59 10.84 -25.41
C GLU A 280 -16.63 11.93 -25.74
N HIS A 281 -17.90 11.72 -25.36
CA HIS A 281 -18.99 12.67 -25.59
C HIS A 281 -19.18 13.68 -24.43
N GLY A 282 -18.33 13.58 -23.40
CA GLY A 282 -18.38 14.37 -22.16
C GLY A 282 -19.50 13.97 -21.21
N ARG A 283 -20.07 12.76 -21.37
CA ARG A 283 -21.11 12.24 -20.46
C ARG A 283 -20.47 11.48 -19.31
N LEU A 284 -21.01 11.68 -18.12
CA LEU A 284 -20.60 10.97 -16.92
C LEU A 284 -20.87 9.47 -17.08
N VAL A 285 -19.89 8.64 -16.78
CA VAL A 285 -19.98 7.17 -16.87
C VAL A 285 -19.54 6.46 -15.60
N GLY A 286 -18.81 7.14 -14.72
CA GLY A 286 -18.32 6.58 -13.46
C GLY A 286 -17.76 7.67 -12.56
N VAL A 287 -17.29 7.25 -11.40
CA VAL A 287 -16.55 8.06 -10.43
C VAL A 287 -15.30 7.28 -10.01
N ILE A 288 -14.22 8.00 -9.73
CA ILE A 288 -13.02 7.43 -9.11
C ILE A 288 -12.91 8.02 -7.72
N THR A 289 -12.54 7.19 -6.76
CA THR A 289 -12.39 7.52 -5.34
C THR A 289 -10.92 7.55 -4.94
N VAL A 290 -10.62 8.19 -3.80
CA VAL A 290 -9.22 8.42 -3.39
C VAL A 290 -8.56 7.18 -2.83
N ASP A 291 -9.35 6.29 -2.23
CA ASP A 291 -8.95 4.99 -1.69
C ASP A 291 -8.32 4.11 -2.78
N ASP A 292 -8.97 3.95 -3.94
CA ASP A 292 -8.41 3.19 -5.07
C ASP A 292 -7.12 3.84 -5.59
N ILE A 293 -7.10 5.17 -5.61
CA ILE A 293 -5.93 5.93 -6.08
C ILE A 293 -4.73 5.81 -5.12
N VAL A 294 -4.94 5.53 -3.84
CA VAL A 294 -3.83 5.31 -2.90
C VAL A 294 -3.04 4.07 -3.30
N GLY A 295 -3.72 2.98 -3.64
CA GLY A 295 -3.09 1.75 -4.16
C GLY A 295 -2.29 2.02 -5.42
N VAL A 296 -2.90 2.68 -6.41
CA VAL A 296 -2.22 3.07 -7.66
C VAL A 296 -0.96 3.90 -7.41
N ILE A 297 -0.96 4.81 -6.43
CA ILE A 297 0.24 5.60 -6.10
C ILE A 297 1.37 4.71 -5.59
N GLU A 298 1.05 3.69 -4.80
CA GLU A 298 2.03 2.74 -4.26
C GLU A 298 2.57 1.79 -5.34
N ASP A 299 1.69 1.28 -6.21
CA ASP A 299 2.03 0.41 -7.33
C ASP A 299 2.97 1.13 -8.31
N GLU A 300 2.59 2.32 -8.77
CA GLU A 300 3.39 3.13 -9.68
C GLU A 300 4.75 3.51 -9.06
N ALA A 301 4.78 3.81 -7.76
CA ALA A 301 6.03 4.08 -7.05
C ALA A 301 6.94 2.84 -6.95
N SER A 302 6.35 1.67 -6.75
CA SER A 302 7.03 0.38 -6.72
C SER A 302 7.57 0.02 -8.10
N GLU A 303 6.78 0.20 -9.16
CA GLU A 303 7.20 0.03 -10.54
C GLU A 303 8.38 0.94 -10.87
N ASP A 304 8.30 2.23 -10.51
CA ASP A 304 9.39 3.20 -10.72
C ASP A 304 10.69 2.76 -10.02
N ILE A 305 10.60 2.26 -8.79
CA ILE A 305 11.75 1.75 -8.03
C ILE A 305 12.35 0.51 -8.71
N LEU A 306 11.51 -0.40 -9.16
CA LEU A 306 11.92 -1.60 -9.89
C LEU A 306 12.55 -1.23 -11.24
N ALA A 307 11.97 -0.27 -11.96
CA ALA A 307 12.47 0.25 -13.22
C ALA A 307 13.85 0.91 -13.05
N LEU A 308 14.08 1.63 -11.95
CA LEU A 308 15.41 2.15 -11.59
C LEU A 308 16.44 1.03 -11.36
N ALA A 309 16.00 -0.13 -10.85
CA ALA A 309 16.82 -1.34 -10.71
C ALA A 309 16.94 -2.14 -12.02
N GLY A 310 16.24 -1.74 -13.09
CA GLY A 310 16.19 -2.45 -14.37
C GLY A 310 15.36 -3.74 -14.32
N VAL A 311 14.37 -3.80 -13.43
CA VAL A 311 13.43 -4.91 -13.22
C VAL A 311 12.02 -4.41 -13.58
N SER A 312 11.19 -5.26 -14.18
CA SER A 312 9.78 -4.97 -14.45
C SER A 312 8.92 -5.80 -13.50
N GLU A 313 7.74 -5.30 -13.12
CA GLU A 313 6.84 -5.82 -12.09
C GLU A 313 6.52 -7.32 -12.22
N GLY A 314 6.34 -7.81 -13.47
CA GLY A 314 6.14 -9.23 -13.75
C GLY A 314 7.30 -10.16 -13.34
N ASP A 315 8.45 -9.67 -12.88
CA ASP A 315 9.57 -10.51 -12.43
C ASP A 315 9.47 -10.94 -10.95
N VAL A 316 8.63 -10.33 -10.11
CA VAL A 316 8.68 -10.62 -8.66
C VAL A 316 7.96 -11.94 -8.33
N ASN A 317 6.86 -12.24 -9.04
CA ASN A 317 6.09 -13.49 -8.85
C ASN A 317 6.35 -14.57 -9.93
N ASN A 318 7.07 -14.25 -11.01
CA ASN A 318 7.35 -15.22 -12.06
C ASN A 318 8.59 -16.09 -11.80
N SER A 319 8.56 -17.28 -12.40
CA SER A 319 9.64 -18.27 -12.46
C SER A 319 11.01 -17.60 -12.61
N ILE A 320 11.94 -17.96 -11.72
CA ILE A 320 13.35 -17.52 -11.64
C ILE A 320 14.01 -17.30 -13.02
N ARG A 321 13.61 -18.07 -14.04
CA ARG A 321 14.12 -17.96 -15.41
C ARG A 321 13.86 -16.64 -16.11
N ASP A 322 12.67 -16.05 -15.97
CA ASP A 322 12.33 -14.80 -16.66
C ASP A 322 13.09 -13.61 -16.03
N VAL A 323 13.16 -13.61 -14.70
CA VAL A 323 13.99 -12.70 -13.90
C VAL A 323 15.47 -12.75 -14.28
N THR A 324 15.98 -13.94 -14.54
CA THR A 324 17.38 -14.11 -14.93
C THR A 324 17.65 -13.50 -16.31
N ARG A 325 16.68 -13.53 -17.23
CA ARG A 325 16.87 -13.08 -18.62
C ARG A 325 16.94 -11.56 -18.73
N THR A 326 16.03 -10.84 -18.07
CA THR A 326 16.02 -9.37 -18.06
C THR A 326 17.28 -8.83 -17.40
N ARG A 327 17.65 -9.40 -16.24
CA ARG A 327 18.91 -9.08 -15.55
C ARG A 327 20.15 -9.39 -16.38
N PHE A 328 20.16 -10.51 -17.11
CA PHE A 328 21.29 -10.90 -17.96
C PHE A 328 21.55 -9.88 -19.07
N ILE A 329 20.51 -9.32 -19.69
CA ILE A 329 20.67 -8.31 -20.74
C ILE A 329 21.32 -7.04 -20.19
N TRP A 330 20.84 -6.52 -19.06
CA TRP A 330 21.43 -5.34 -18.43
C TRP A 330 22.86 -5.59 -17.93
N LEU A 331 23.11 -6.74 -17.31
CA LEU A 331 24.45 -7.17 -16.90
C LEU A 331 25.41 -7.33 -18.10
N PHE A 332 24.92 -7.82 -19.23
CA PHE A 332 25.71 -7.97 -20.44
C PHE A 332 26.10 -6.62 -21.04
N VAL A 333 25.18 -5.65 -21.04
CA VAL A 333 25.48 -4.27 -21.46
C VAL A 333 26.54 -3.65 -20.54
N ASN A 334 26.40 -3.79 -19.22
CA ASN A 334 27.37 -3.29 -18.24
C ASN A 334 28.74 -4.00 -18.34
N MET A 335 28.75 -5.29 -18.62
CA MET A 335 29.98 -6.05 -18.90
C MET A 335 30.64 -5.55 -20.19
N GLY A 336 29.87 -5.32 -21.24
CA GLY A 336 30.36 -4.79 -22.51
C GLY A 336 31.01 -3.42 -22.36
N THR A 337 30.37 -2.51 -21.62
CA THR A 337 30.94 -1.18 -21.34
C THR A 337 32.19 -1.26 -20.46
N ALA A 338 32.24 -2.17 -19.48
CA ALA A 338 33.43 -2.42 -18.68
C ALA A 338 34.62 -2.94 -19.52
N ILE A 339 34.37 -3.85 -20.47
CA ILE A 339 35.40 -4.35 -21.39
C ILE A 339 35.90 -3.22 -22.29
N LEU A 340 35.01 -2.39 -22.83
CA LEU A 340 35.39 -1.23 -23.63
C LEU A 340 36.24 -0.24 -22.82
N ALA A 341 35.89 0.03 -21.57
CA ALA A 341 36.67 0.88 -20.69
C ALA A 341 38.07 0.27 -20.42
N SER A 342 38.16 -1.03 -20.18
CA SER A 342 39.44 -1.74 -20.02
C SER A 342 40.31 -1.66 -21.28
N MET A 343 39.70 -1.74 -22.47
CA MET A 343 40.42 -1.62 -23.73
C MET A 343 41.00 -0.21 -23.92
N VAL A 344 40.26 0.82 -23.53
CA VAL A 344 40.74 2.21 -23.53
C VAL A 344 41.91 2.39 -22.56
N ILE A 345 41.85 1.80 -21.36
CA ILE A 345 42.97 1.84 -20.40
C ILE A 345 44.22 1.18 -20.99
N GLY A 346 44.07 0.05 -21.69
CA GLY A 346 45.16 -0.64 -22.37
C GLY A 346 45.89 0.22 -23.42
N LEU A 347 45.20 1.16 -24.07
CA LEU A 347 45.83 2.09 -25.02
C LEU A 347 46.82 3.06 -24.35
N PHE A 348 46.72 3.25 -23.03
CA PHE A 348 47.58 4.16 -22.25
C PHE A 348 48.63 3.43 -21.40
N GLU A 349 48.86 2.13 -21.62
CA GLU A 349 49.77 1.28 -20.83
C GLU A 349 51.18 1.87 -20.69
N ALA A 350 51.79 2.35 -21.77
CA ALA A 350 53.11 2.99 -21.74
C ALA A 350 53.17 4.25 -20.85
N THR A 351 52.04 4.92 -20.66
CA THR A 351 51.93 6.11 -19.78
C THR A 351 51.83 5.70 -18.31
N LEU A 352 51.12 4.60 -18.03
CA LEU A 352 50.99 4.03 -16.69
C LEU A 352 52.32 3.48 -16.16
N GLU A 353 53.16 2.92 -17.03
CA GLU A 353 54.52 2.47 -16.66
C GLU A 353 55.41 3.63 -16.17
N THR A 354 55.23 4.82 -16.74
CA THR A 354 56.01 6.02 -16.35
C THR A 354 55.47 6.71 -15.09
N MET A 355 54.16 6.60 -14.81
CA MET A 355 53.53 7.25 -13.67
C MET A 355 52.54 6.30 -12.98
N VAL A 356 53.08 5.41 -12.14
CA VAL A 356 52.30 4.43 -11.37
C VAL A 356 51.22 5.08 -10.49
N ALA A 357 51.44 6.32 -10.03
CA ALA A 357 50.47 7.09 -9.24
C ALA A 357 49.12 7.31 -9.96
N LEU A 358 49.10 7.36 -11.29
CA LEU A 358 47.86 7.49 -12.06
C LEU A 358 46.96 6.26 -11.91
N ALA A 359 47.55 5.06 -11.80
CA ALA A 359 46.79 3.83 -11.63
C ALA A 359 46.05 3.78 -10.28
N VAL A 360 46.63 4.37 -9.23
CA VAL A 360 45.98 4.50 -7.92
C VAL A 360 44.82 5.51 -7.97
N LEU A 361 44.89 6.50 -8.85
CA LEU A 361 43.88 7.55 -8.99
C LEU A 361 42.68 7.12 -9.88
N MET A 362 42.88 6.15 -10.78
CA MET A 362 41.83 5.67 -11.70
C MET A 362 40.52 5.24 -11.00
N PRO A 363 40.53 4.43 -9.92
CA PRO A 363 39.30 4.04 -9.23
C PRO A 363 38.55 5.21 -8.60
N ILE A 364 39.27 6.25 -8.16
CA ILE A 364 38.69 7.43 -7.52
C ILE A 364 37.95 8.28 -8.56
N VAL A 365 38.60 8.54 -9.70
CA VAL A 365 38.02 9.33 -10.79
C VAL A 365 36.86 8.58 -11.45
N ALA A 366 37.00 7.27 -11.66
CA ALA A 366 35.91 6.44 -12.19
C ALA A 366 34.67 6.48 -11.27
N ARG A 367 34.86 6.42 -9.94
CA ARG A 367 33.76 6.55 -8.97
C ARG A 367 33.09 7.92 -9.02
N TRP A 368 33.84 8.99 -9.26
CA TRP A 368 33.26 10.32 -9.45
C TRP A 368 32.51 10.49 -10.76
N GLY A 369 32.97 9.84 -11.84
CA GLY A 369 32.26 9.82 -13.13
C GLY A 369 31.00 8.94 -13.14
N ALA A 370 30.97 7.90 -12.30
CA ALA A 370 29.83 7.00 -12.15
C ALA A 370 28.70 7.57 -11.27
N MET A 371 28.94 8.67 -10.55
CA MET A 371 27.85 9.38 -9.89
C MET A 371 27.03 10.12 -10.95
N PRO A 372 25.69 9.99 -10.96
CA PRO A 372 24.85 10.81 -11.84
C PRO A 372 25.21 12.27 -11.61
N GLY A 373 25.51 12.99 -12.70
CA GLY A 373 25.96 14.38 -12.63
C GLY A 373 25.01 15.23 -11.80
N PRO A 374 25.47 16.30 -11.14
CA PRO A 374 24.64 17.11 -10.25
C PRO A 374 23.61 17.89 -11.07
N ARG A 375 22.51 17.24 -11.43
CA ARG A 375 21.28 17.90 -11.87
C ARG A 375 20.19 17.49 -10.89
N ARG A 376 19.95 18.43 -9.96
CA ARG A 376 18.87 18.50 -8.96
C ARG A 376 18.97 17.53 -7.78
N TRP A 377 19.79 17.90 -6.80
CA TRP A 377 19.41 17.77 -5.39
C TRP A 377 19.54 19.14 -4.71
N PRO A 378 18.57 19.56 -3.86
CA PRO A 378 18.46 20.93 -3.36
C PRO A 378 19.44 21.17 -2.20
N TRP A 379 20.72 21.29 -2.49
CA TRP A 379 21.65 21.91 -1.56
C TRP A 379 21.56 23.43 -1.70
N ARG A 380 20.62 24.01 -0.95
CA ARG A 380 20.78 25.36 -0.40
C ARG A 380 21.95 25.32 0.60
N CYS A 381 23.17 25.23 0.09
CA CYS A 381 24.37 25.52 0.87
C CYS A 381 24.58 27.03 0.90
N GLY A 382 23.87 27.71 1.79
CA GLY A 382 24.22 29.04 2.26
C GLY A 382 25.17 28.94 3.44
N LEU A 383 26.47 28.78 3.18
CA LEU A 383 27.52 28.85 4.19
C LEU A 383 28.63 29.79 3.72
N TRP A 384 28.39 31.10 3.90
CA TRP A 384 29.42 32.02 4.40
C TRP A 384 28.74 33.15 5.17
N PRO A 385 29.14 33.45 6.42
CA PRO A 385 28.50 34.47 7.25
C PRO A 385 29.03 35.87 6.94
N PRO A 386 28.22 36.92 7.13
CA PRO A 386 28.73 38.18 7.62
C PRO A 386 28.29 38.36 9.08
N ARG A 387 29.29 38.56 9.93
CA ARG A 387 29.17 39.16 11.26
C ARG A 387 28.24 40.38 11.18
N ASN A 388 27.18 40.41 12.00
CA ASN A 388 26.93 41.58 12.82
C ASN A 388 26.02 41.27 14.01
N PHE A 389 26.55 41.66 15.17
CA PHE A 389 25.90 41.72 16.47
C PHE A 389 24.57 42.50 16.41
N ARG A 390 23.51 41.91 16.98
CA ARG A 390 22.73 42.44 18.12
C ARG A 390 21.45 41.60 18.30
N GLN A 391 21.46 40.77 19.33
CA GLN A 391 20.22 40.49 20.05
C GLN A 391 19.96 41.63 21.05
N PRO A 392 18.72 41.80 21.48
CA PRO A 392 18.48 41.86 22.91
C PRO A 392 17.55 40.73 23.36
N MET A 393 17.96 40.10 24.46
CA MET A 393 17.21 39.11 25.23
C MET A 393 15.88 39.67 25.77
N PRO A 394 14.92 38.79 26.12
CA PRO A 394 13.77 39.17 26.93
C PRO A 394 14.20 39.31 28.40
N CYS A 395 13.89 40.45 29.02
CA CYS A 395 14.14 40.69 30.44
C CYS A 395 12.86 40.48 31.24
N ALA A 396 12.96 39.66 32.29
CA ALA A 396 11.92 39.36 33.25
C ALA A 396 11.57 40.56 34.15
N SER A 397 10.33 40.53 34.64
CA SER A 397 9.76 41.13 35.85
C SER A 397 10.66 41.99 36.77
N SER A 398 10.19 43.20 37.13
CA SER A 398 10.17 43.68 38.53
C SER A 398 9.28 44.91 38.71
N ILE A 399 8.46 44.84 39.75
CA ILE A 399 7.58 45.84 40.35
C ILE A 399 8.37 46.91 41.12
N ARG A 400 7.87 48.17 41.09
CA ARG A 400 7.98 49.35 42.00
C ARG A 400 8.13 50.60 41.13
N ASN A 401 7.23 51.57 41.15
CA ASN A 401 6.73 52.31 42.32
C ASN A 401 5.26 52.71 42.16
#